data_AF-A0A940UHY1-F1
#
_entry.id   AF-A0A940UHY1-F1
#
_cell.length_a   1.000
_cell.length_b   1.000
_cell.length_c   1.000
_cell.angle_alpha   90.00
_cell.angle_beta   90.00
_cell.angle_gamma   90.00
#
_symmetry.space_group_name_H-M   'P 1'
#
loop_
_entity.id
_entity.type
_entity.pdbx_description
1 polymer ?
#
loop_
_entity_poly.entity_id
_entity_poly.type
_entity_poly.pdbx_seq_one_letter_code
_entity_poly.pdbx_strand_id
1 'polypeptide(L)'
;MDLLVLPEETALIKAMLRFYDVIEGAARSLEPHRLTFYLMELVGSFHSYYNKVRVLRNEPALTMARLLLIYVLQQVIRSGLDILGVSAPEKM
;
A
#
# COMPACT_ATOMS: atom_id res chain seq x y z
N MET A 1 0.52 -0.59 19.00
CA MET A 1 1.01 -0.99 17.66
C MET A 1 1.87 -2.25 17.83
N ASP A 2 1.36 -3.23 18.58
CA ASP A 2 2.29 -4.14 19.30
C ASP A 2 2.51 -5.45 18.55
N LEU A 3 1.78 -5.66 17.45
CA LEU A 3 1.83 -6.87 16.63
C LEU A 3 2.60 -6.66 15.31
N LEU A 4 2.56 -5.46 14.72
CA LEU A 4 3.30 -5.14 13.51
C LEU A 4 4.63 -4.50 13.90
N VAL A 5 5.66 -5.34 14.05
CA VAL A 5 6.97 -4.96 14.60
C VAL A 5 8.09 -4.98 13.56
N LEU A 6 7.83 -5.50 12.35
CA LEU A 6 8.86 -5.58 11.33
C LEU A 6 9.14 -4.19 10.72
N PRO A 7 10.41 -3.88 10.42
CA PRO A 7 10.77 -2.63 9.72
C PRO A 7 10.00 -2.47 8.40
N GLU A 8 9.79 -3.56 7.67
CA GLU A 8 9.04 -3.59 6.42
C GLU A 8 7.55 -3.24 6.60
N GLU A 9 6.92 -3.70 7.69
CA GLU A 9 5.53 -3.37 8.02
C GLU A 9 5.41 -1.87 8.31
N THR A 10 6.35 -1.32 9.09
CA THR A 10 6.41 0.13 9.36
C THR A 10 6.68 0.94 8.10
N ALA A 11 7.56 0.45 7.22
CA ALA A 11 7.86 1.11 5.96
C ALA A 11 6.63 1.17 5.04
N LEU A 12 5.85 0.08 4.95
CA LEU A 12 4.59 0.06 4.20
C LEU A 12 3.56 1.03 4.78
N ILE A 13 3.41 1.07 6.10
CA ILE A 13 2.51 2.03 6.77
C ILE A 13 2.90 3.47 6.42
N LYS A 14 4.19 3.81 6.55
CA LYS A 14 4.71 5.14 6.20
C LYS A 14 4.51 5.46 4.72
N ALA A 15 4.71 4.50 3.82
CA ALA A 15 4.48 4.68 2.39
C ALA A 15 3.00 4.97 2.09
N MET A 16 2.07 4.26 2.73
CA MET A 16 0.63 4.53 2.57
C MET A 16 0.23 5.90 3.11
N LEU A 17 0.82 6.36 4.22
CA LEU A 17 0.53 7.69 4.78
C LEU A 17 0.92 8.84 3.84
N ARG A 18 1.91 8.65 2.96
CA ARG A 18 2.31 9.64 1.95
C ARG A 18 1.29 9.84 0.82
N PHE A 19 0.24 9.03 0.74
CA PHE A 19 -0.72 9.06 -0.36
C PHE A 19 -1.34 10.44 -0.58
N TYR A 20 -1.80 11.09 0.49
CA TYR A 20 -2.40 12.42 0.42
C TYR A 20 -1.41 13.49 -0.05
N ASP A 21 -0.19 13.48 0.48
CA ASP A 21 0.86 14.43 0.08
C ASP A 21 1.21 14.28 -1.41
N VAL A 22 1.25 13.03 -1.90
CA VAL A 22 1.51 12.74 -3.32
C VAL A 22 0.37 13.27 -4.19
N ILE A 23 -0.88 13.05 -3.81
CA ILE A 23 -2.03 13.57 -4.57
C ILE A 23 -2.03 15.10 -4.59
N GLU A 24 -1.86 15.73 -3.43
CA GLU A 24 -1.84 17.19 -3.34
C GLU A 24 -0.69 17.77 -4.17
N GLY A 25 0.50 17.18 -4.06
CA GLY A 25 1.67 17.58 -4.82
C GLY A 25 1.45 17.42 -6.33
N ALA A 26 0.87 16.31 -6.78
CA ALA A 26 0.57 16.04 -8.19
C ALA A 26 -0.48 17.01 -8.75
N ALA A 27 -1.53 17.32 -7.97
CA ALA A 27 -2.58 18.25 -8.36
C ALA A 27 -2.05 19.69 -8.47
N ARG A 28 -1.24 20.14 -7.50
CA ARG A 28 -0.67 21.49 -7.49
C ARG A 28 0.30 21.73 -8.65
N SER A 29 1.11 20.73 -9.01
CA SER A 29 2.09 20.86 -10.10
C SER A 29 1.57 20.43 -11.47
N LEU A 30 0.33 19.93 -11.57
CA LEU A 30 -0.25 19.35 -12.79
C LEU A 30 0.57 18.17 -13.34
N GLU A 31 1.10 17.34 -12.44
CA GLU A 31 1.99 16.22 -12.75
C GLU A 31 1.39 14.88 -12.29
N PRO A 32 0.41 14.31 -13.03
CA PRO A 32 -0.27 13.08 -12.63
C PRO A 32 0.66 11.87 -12.53
N HIS A 33 1.79 11.88 -13.27
CA HIS A 33 2.78 10.81 -13.24
C HIS A 33 3.38 10.56 -11.85
N ARG A 34 3.36 11.55 -10.94
CA ARG A 34 3.82 11.39 -9.56
C ARG A 34 3.01 10.33 -8.80
N LEU A 35 1.71 10.28 -9.04
CA LEU A 35 0.84 9.25 -8.46
C LEU A 35 1.18 7.87 -9.02
N THR A 36 1.44 7.77 -10.33
CA THR A 36 1.87 6.52 -10.96
C THR A 36 3.19 6.00 -10.37
N PHE A 37 4.21 6.87 -10.24
CA PHE A 37 5.48 6.51 -9.63
C PHE A 37 5.33 6.05 -8.19
N TYR A 38 4.54 6.79 -7.39
CA TYR A 38 4.21 6.40 -6.03
C TYR A 38 3.56 5.01 -5.94
N LEU A 39 2.56 4.73 -6.79
CA LEU A 39 1.87 3.43 -6.79
C LEU A 39 2.83 2.29 -7.17
N MET A 40 3.71 2.51 -8.15
CA MET A 40 4.73 1.52 -8.52
C MET A 40 5.72 1.25 -7.39
N GLU A 41 6.18 2.28 -6.68
CA GLU A 41 7.05 2.14 -5.51
C GLU A 41 6.35 1.42 -4.35
N LEU A 42 5.09 1.76 -4.07
CA LEU A 42 4.28 1.13 -3.03
C LEU A 42 4.08 -0.37 -3.31
N VAL A 43 3.72 -0.72 -4.54
CA VAL A 43 3.53 -2.11 -4.98
C VAL A 43 4.86 -2.87 -4.94
N GLY A 44 5.96 -2.26 -5.36
CA GLY A 44 7.29 -2.87 -5.27
C GLY A 44 7.70 -3.19 -3.83
N SER A 45 7.44 -2.26 -2.90
CA SER A 45 7.68 -2.45 -1.47
C SER A 45 6.84 -3.59 -0.91
N PHE A 46 5.57 -3.67 -1.31
CA PHE A 46 4.66 -4.75 -0.92
C PHE A 46 5.12 -6.11 -1.44
N HIS A 47 5.55 -6.22 -2.70
CA HIS A 47 6.07 -7.47 -3.24
C HIS A 47 7.28 -7.98 -2.45
N SER A 48 8.22 -7.08 -2.12
CA SER A 48 9.38 -7.42 -1.29
C SER A 48 8.97 -7.93 0.10
N TYR A 49 8.01 -7.25 0.75
CA TYR A 49 7.46 -7.67 2.03
C TYR A 49 6.75 -9.02 1.95
N TYR A 50 5.87 -9.21 0.97
CA TYR A 50 5.06 -10.43 0.82
C TYR A 50 5.92 -11.68 0.57
N ASN A 51 7.02 -11.53 -0.18
CA ASN A 51 7.96 -12.62 -0.44
C ASN A 51 8.74 -13.04 0.82
N LYS A 52 8.98 -12.12 1.76
CA LYS A 52 9.76 -12.37 2.98
C LYS A 52 8.87 -12.79 4.16
N VAL A 53 7.65 -12.25 4.24
CA VAL A 53 6.81 -12.34 5.43
C VAL A 53 5.58 -13.18 5.15
N ARG A 54 5.58 -14.40 5.70
CA ARG A 54 4.39 -15.25 5.69
C ARG A 54 3.25 -14.61 6.52
N VAL A 55 2.21 -14.16 5.83
CA VAL A 55 1.01 -13.49 6.38
C VAL A 55 0.12 -14.47 7.16
N LEU A 56 -0.19 -15.61 6.54
CA LEU A 56 -1.04 -16.65 7.12
C LEU A 56 -0.22 -17.61 7.97
N ARG A 57 -0.43 -17.59 9.29
CA ARG A 57 0.27 -18.42 10.30
C ARG A 57 -0.72 -18.92 11.36
N ASN A 58 -0.26 -19.83 12.22
CA ASN A 58 -1.01 -20.31 13.38
C ASN A 58 -1.00 -19.30 14.55
N GLU A 59 -1.10 -18.00 14.23
CA GLU A 59 -1.10 -16.88 15.17
C GLU A 59 -2.21 -15.90 14.77
N PRO A 60 -3.46 -16.13 15.21
CA PRO A 60 -4.63 -15.43 14.68
C PRO A 60 -4.55 -13.90 14.79
N ALA A 61 -4.04 -13.37 15.90
CA ALA A 61 -3.92 -11.93 16.11
C ALA A 61 -2.93 -11.28 15.13
N LEU A 62 -1.75 -11.89 14.95
CA LEU A 62 -0.74 -11.39 14.01
C LEU A 62 -1.19 -11.52 12.56
N THR A 63 -1.82 -12.64 12.21
CA THR A 63 -2.41 -12.81 10.88
C THR A 63 -3.48 -11.75 10.61
N MET A 64 -4.37 -11.47 11.56
CA MET A 64 -5.39 -10.44 11.41
C MET A 64 -4.77 -9.05 11.23
N ALA A 65 -3.74 -8.71 12.03
CA ALA A 65 -3.03 -7.44 11.90
C ALA A 65 -2.39 -7.27 10.51
N ARG A 66 -1.76 -8.33 9.97
CA ARG A 66 -1.17 -8.31 8.63
C ARG A 66 -2.20 -8.29 7.51
N LEU A 67 -3.33 -8.98 7.68
CA LEU A 67 -4.44 -8.90 6.73
C LEU A 67 -5.03 -7.49 6.68
N LEU A 68 -5.17 -6.82 7.83
CA LEU A 68 -5.59 -5.42 7.88
C LEU A 68 -4.58 -4.50 7.17
N LEU A 69 -3.28 -4.69 7.37
CA LEU A 69 -2.23 -3.96 6.66
C LEU A 69 -2.39 -4.09 5.13
N ILE A 70 -2.59 -5.31 4.65
CA ILE A 70 -2.76 -5.60 3.21
C ILE A 70 -4.08 -5.02 2.69
N TYR A 71 -5.15 -5.08 3.48
CA TYR A 71 -6.43 -4.51 3.11
C TYR A 71 -6.33 -2.98 2.92
N VAL A 72 -5.68 -2.28 3.86
CA VAL A 72 -5.45 -0.82 3.72
C VAL A 72 -4.60 -0.51 2.49
N LEU A 73 -3.55 -1.30 2.24
CA LEU A 73 -2.73 -1.17 1.03
C LEU A 73 -3.55 -1.34 -0.25
N GLN A 74 -4.46 -2.32 -0.29
CA GLN A 74 -5.39 -2.51 -1.40
C GLN A 74 -6.30 -1.29 -1.60
N GLN A 75 -6.80 -0.67 -0.53
CA GLN A 75 -7.64 0.53 -0.62
C GLN A 75 -6.86 1.72 -1.19
N VAL A 76 -5.59 1.91 -0.79
CA VAL A 76 -4.73 2.98 -1.33
C VAL A 76 -4.49 2.77 -2.82
N ILE A 77 -4.17 1.54 -3.24
CA ILE A 77 -3.96 1.22 -4.65
C ILE A 77 -5.24 1.45 -5.46
N ARG A 78 -6.39 0.96 -4.98
CA ARG A 78 -7.68 1.15 -5.65
C ARG A 78 -8.00 2.64 -5.81
N SER A 79 -7.82 3.43 -4.75
CA SER A 79 -8.06 4.88 -4.79
C SER A 79 -7.13 5.59 -5.76
N GLY A 80 -5.85 5.20 -5.79
CA GLY A 80 -4.89 5.75 -6.75
C GLY A 80 -5.21 5.41 -8.21
N LEU A 81 -5.62 4.18 -8.48
CA LEU A 81 -6.03 3.75 -9.83
C LEU A 81 -7.32 4.46 -10.28
N ASP A 82 -8.29 4.64 -9.39
CA ASP A 82 -9.53 5.37 -9.66
C ASP A 82 -9.24 6.83 -10.06
N ILE A 83 -8.35 7.52 -9.34
CA ILE A 83 -7.90 8.88 -9.68
C ILE A 83 -7.22 8.92 -11.06
N LEU A 84 -6.50 7.87 -11.44
CA LEU A 84 -5.86 7.75 -12.75
C LEU A 84 -6.83 7.35 -13.88
N GLY A 85 -8.10 7.07 -13.56
CA GLY A 85 -9.08 6.58 -14.53
C GLY A 85 -8.83 5.15 -15.01
N VAL A 86 -8.15 4.33 -14.19
CA VAL A 86 -7.79 2.95 -14.50
C VAL A 86 -8.64 2.00 -13.67
N SER A 87 -9.22 0.97 -14.31
CA SER A 87 -10.00 -0.05 -13.61
C SER A 87 -9.14 -0.88 -12.65
N ALA A 88 -9.64 -1.13 -11.44
CA ALA A 88 -9.04 -2.00 -10.44
C ALA A 88 -9.89 -3.27 -10.22
N PRO A 89 -9.80 -4.29 -11.11
CA PRO A 89 -10.63 -5.48 -11.03
C PRO A 89 -10.29 -6.34 -9.81
N GLU A 90 -11.27 -7.09 -9.29
CA GLU A 90 -11.06 -7.99 -8.14
C GLU A 90 -10.18 -9.21 -8.48
N LYS A 91 -10.17 -9.61 -9.76
CA LYS A 91 -9.34 -10.70 -10.30
C LYS A 91 -8.90 -10.31 -11.71
N MET A 92 -7.66 -10.65 -12.05
CA MET A 92 -7.14 -10.58 -13.42
C MET A 92 -7.50 -11.82 -14.21
#